data_AF-A0A7S2RDK6-F1
#
_entry.id   AF-A0A7S2RDK6-F1
#
_cell.length_a   1.000
_cell.length_b   1.000
_cell.length_c   1.000
_cell.angle_alpha   90.00
_cell.angle_beta   90.00
_cell.angle_gamma   90.00
#
_symmetry.space_group_name_H-M   'P 1'
#
loop_
_entity.id
_entity.type
_entity.pdbx_description
1 polymer ?
#
loop_
_entity_poly.entity_id
_entity_poly.type
_entity_poly.pdbx_seq_one_letter_code
_entity_poly.pdbx_strand_id
1 'polypeptide(L)'
;AGGYRIGQETEGARDQEFVLFSQGRHVLPESKFYGVSIVKLAGGEANNILKLGPLTIMYVREGWLGGVSHRKTGVYHVLYPGPPYILHEQEYDVSEAELRPRNEDKFTIGPYEFVTVKDGEIAGAYRKSDGKFTILPPGGSYQLHEKEFEAVIKKRRTVEFQLGPYYYLTVQNGYEAGVYRKKDGLFVRLPPGKTYQLNVDDFEQPEHVKRHSHITRVVPLTL
;
A
#
# COMPACT_ATOMS: atom_id res chain seq x y z
N ALA A 1 25.29 15.93 -11.30
CA ALA A 1 25.66 14.71 -12.05
C ALA A 1 24.39 14.19 -12.73
N GLY A 2 24.49 13.62 -13.92
CA GLY A 2 23.30 13.19 -14.69
C GLY A 2 23.42 11.74 -15.11
N GLY A 3 22.31 10.99 -15.02
CA GLY A 3 22.18 9.67 -15.62
C GLY A 3 21.72 9.79 -17.06
N TYR A 4 22.46 9.20 -17.98
CA TYR A 4 22.14 9.19 -19.41
C TYR A 4 21.80 7.76 -19.82
N ARG A 5 20.64 7.59 -20.45
CA ARG A 5 20.21 6.31 -20.98
C ARG A 5 21.15 5.86 -22.10
N ILE A 6 21.53 4.59 -22.09
CA ILE A 6 22.30 3.94 -23.16
C ILE A 6 21.54 2.70 -23.67
N GLY A 7 21.70 2.38 -24.95
CA GLY A 7 21.03 1.24 -25.60
C GLY A 7 19.74 1.59 -26.35
N GLN A 8 19.40 0.75 -27.35
CA GLN A 8 18.11 0.80 -28.04
C GLN A 8 17.00 0.25 -27.13
N GLU A 9 15.80 0.79 -27.28
CA GLU A 9 14.59 0.27 -26.63
C GLU A 9 14.28 -1.12 -27.21
N THR A 10 14.82 -2.17 -26.60
CA THR A 10 14.50 -3.54 -26.99
C THR A 10 13.08 -3.85 -26.56
N GLU A 11 12.23 -4.27 -27.51
CA GLU A 11 10.87 -4.73 -27.22
C GLU A 11 10.91 -5.81 -26.13
N GLY A 12 10.34 -5.48 -24.97
CA GLY A 12 10.22 -6.40 -23.82
C GLY A 12 11.15 -6.10 -22.63
N ALA A 13 12.17 -5.25 -22.78
CA ALA A 13 12.99 -4.82 -21.66
C ALA A 13 12.30 -3.69 -20.88
N ARG A 14 11.85 -3.97 -19.65
CA ARG A 14 11.24 -2.95 -18.76
C ARG A 14 12.29 -2.10 -18.03
N ASP A 15 13.44 -2.68 -17.72
CA ASP A 15 14.55 -2.00 -17.06
C ASP A 15 15.53 -1.44 -18.09
N GLN A 16 16.10 -0.27 -17.80
CA GLN A 16 16.96 0.49 -18.72
C GLN A 16 18.41 0.52 -18.24
N GLU A 17 19.34 0.65 -19.19
CA GLU A 17 20.77 0.85 -18.90
C GLU A 17 21.10 2.34 -18.85
N PHE A 18 21.89 2.75 -17.84
CA PHE A 18 22.28 4.14 -17.64
C PHE A 18 23.78 4.27 -17.39
N VAL A 19 24.35 5.37 -17.89
CA VAL A 19 25.71 5.83 -17.55
C VAL A 19 25.61 7.11 -16.73
N LEU A 20 26.32 7.17 -15.60
CA LEU A 20 26.36 8.34 -14.73
C LEU A 20 27.65 9.12 -14.99
N PHE A 21 27.51 10.41 -15.30
CA PHE A 21 28.64 11.34 -15.38
C PHE A 21 28.60 12.33 -14.20
N SER A 22 29.73 12.57 -13.55
CA SER A 22 29.94 13.81 -12.78
C SER A 22 29.79 15.02 -13.73
N GLN A 23 29.39 16.20 -13.26
CA GLN A 23 29.10 17.32 -14.19
C GLN A 23 30.32 17.68 -15.08
N GLY A 24 30.10 17.96 -16.38
CA GLY A 24 31.13 18.41 -17.33
C GLY A 24 31.00 17.84 -18.75
N ARG A 25 31.72 18.42 -19.72
CA ARG A 25 31.93 17.86 -21.07
C ARG A 25 33.06 16.83 -20.95
N HIS A 26 32.73 15.54 -20.96
CA HIS A 26 33.73 14.47 -20.77
C HIS A 26 34.10 13.85 -22.11
N VAL A 27 35.19 14.35 -22.71
CA VAL A 27 35.97 13.57 -23.67
C VAL A 27 37.11 12.97 -22.86
N LEU A 28 36.95 11.71 -22.43
CA LEU A 28 38.00 11.03 -21.69
C LEU A 28 39.03 10.50 -22.68
N PRO A 29 40.31 10.91 -22.58
CA PRO A 29 41.39 10.26 -23.31
C PRO A 29 41.47 8.79 -22.89
N GLU A 30 41.82 7.90 -23.83
CA GLU A 30 41.92 6.45 -23.59
C GLU A 30 42.81 6.10 -22.38
N SER A 31 43.87 6.90 -22.16
CA SER A 31 44.77 6.76 -21.01
C SER A 31 44.16 7.06 -19.64
N LYS A 32 42.94 7.62 -19.57
CA LYS A 32 42.23 7.93 -18.32
C LYS A 32 41.13 6.91 -17.97
N PHE A 33 40.96 5.84 -18.74
CA PHE A 33 40.03 4.76 -18.42
C PHE A 33 40.37 4.04 -17.11
N TYR A 34 41.63 4.11 -16.64
CA TYR A 34 42.06 3.49 -15.38
C TYR A 34 41.32 3.99 -14.12
N GLY A 35 40.64 5.14 -14.19
CA GLY A 35 39.84 5.69 -13.08
C GLY A 35 38.32 5.53 -13.24
N VAL A 36 37.85 4.91 -14.33
CA VAL A 36 36.42 4.72 -14.58
C VAL A 36 35.98 3.40 -13.97
N SER A 37 35.24 3.47 -12.87
CA SER A 37 34.59 2.29 -12.30
C SER A 37 33.26 2.04 -13.01
N ILE A 38 33.22 1.04 -13.89
CA ILE A 38 31.96 0.53 -14.46
C ILE A 38 31.35 -0.43 -13.45
N VAL A 39 30.43 0.08 -12.63
CA VAL A 39 29.72 -0.75 -11.67
C VAL A 39 28.41 -1.21 -12.30
N LYS A 40 28.29 -2.51 -12.54
CA LYS A 40 27.01 -3.13 -12.86
C LYS A 40 26.19 -3.22 -11.58
N LEU A 41 25.15 -2.40 -11.48
CA LEU A 41 24.08 -2.58 -10.49
C LEU A 41 23.31 -3.84 -10.90
N ALA A 42 23.78 -5.00 -10.45
CA ALA A 42 23.29 -6.29 -10.92
C ALA A 42 22.03 -6.71 -10.15
N GLY A 43 20.90 -6.79 -10.87
CA GLY A 43 19.60 -7.49 -10.73
C GLY A 43 19.11 -8.23 -9.47
N GLY A 44 19.84 -8.29 -8.37
CA GLY A 44 19.42 -8.91 -7.10
C GLY A 44 18.90 -7.89 -6.08
N GLU A 45 18.12 -8.36 -5.11
CA GLU A 45 17.43 -7.55 -4.08
C GLU A 45 18.37 -6.67 -3.22
N ALA A 46 19.68 -6.95 -3.20
CA ALA A 46 20.67 -6.28 -2.36
C ALA A 46 21.65 -5.31 -3.09
N ASN A 47 21.63 -5.24 -4.43
CA ASN A 47 22.70 -4.59 -5.20
C ASN A 47 22.31 -3.29 -5.93
N ASN A 48 21.13 -2.73 -5.63
CA ASN A 48 20.61 -1.54 -6.30
C ASN A 48 20.95 -0.22 -5.57
N ILE A 49 21.69 -0.29 -4.46
CA ILE A 49 22.24 0.86 -3.76
C ILE A 49 23.77 0.70 -3.75
N LEU A 50 24.47 1.72 -4.26
CA LEU A 50 25.93 1.74 -4.33
C LEU A 50 26.44 3.00 -3.64
N LYS A 51 27.34 2.85 -2.66
CA LYS A 51 28.01 3.98 -2.01
C LYS A 51 29.35 4.27 -2.68
N LEU A 52 29.54 5.51 -3.13
CA LEU A 52 30.74 6.07 -3.74
C LEU A 52 31.20 7.29 -2.93
N GLY A 53 31.91 7.05 -1.82
CA GLY A 53 32.33 8.11 -0.90
C GLY A 53 31.12 8.84 -0.30
N PRO A 54 30.98 10.17 -0.50
CA PRO A 54 29.85 10.95 0.03
C PRO A 54 28.56 10.82 -0.81
N LEU A 55 28.64 10.13 -1.97
CA LEU A 55 27.50 9.90 -2.85
C LEU A 55 26.98 8.48 -2.68
N THR A 56 25.66 8.33 -2.68
CA THR A 56 24.97 7.06 -2.79
C THR A 56 24.15 7.06 -4.07
N ILE A 57 24.40 6.10 -4.95
CA ILE A 57 23.62 5.88 -6.16
C ILE A 57 22.55 4.84 -5.84
N MET A 58 21.29 5.19 -6.06
CA MET A 58 20.16 4.28 -5.89
C MET A 58 19.45 4.09 -7.23
N TYR A 59 19.35 2.86 -7.71
CA TYR A 59 18.55 2.53 -8.88
C TYR A 59 17.22 1.91 -8.46
N VAL A 60 16.14 2.67 -8.60
CA VAL A 60 14.78 2.17 -8.40
C VAL A 60 14.31 1.59 -9.74
N ARG A 61 14.25 0.27 -9.83
CA ARG A 61 13.78 -0.45 -11.03
C ARG A 61 12.27 -0.58 -11.08
N GLU A 62 11.73 -1.00 -12.21
CA GLU A 62 10.30 -1.23 -12.34
C GLU A 62 9.80 -2.27 -11.32
N GLY A 63 8.64 -2.01 -10.73
CA GLY A 63 8.11 -2.84 -9.64
C GLY A 63 8.79 -2.67 -8.29
N TRP A 64 9.62 -1.65 -8.09
CA TRP A 64 10.23 -1.28 -6.80
C TRP A 64 9.85 0.14 -6.38
N LEU A 65 9.98 0.45 -5.09
CA LEU A 65 10.01 1.82 -4.57
C LEU A 65 11.28 2.02 -3.76
N GLY A 66 11.87 3.20 -3.90
CA GLY A 66 12.93 3.68 -3.02
C GLY A 66 12.40 4.69 -2.03
N GLY A 67 13.16 4.93 -0.98
CA GLY A 67 12.82 5.92 0.01
C GLY A 67 14.04 6.43 0.74
N VAL A 68 14.06 7.72 1.05
CA VAL A 68 15.17 8.37 1.76
C VAL A 68 14.69 9.64 2.48
N SER A 69 15.23 9.88 3.66
CA SER A 69 15.00 11.11 4.43
C SER A 69 15.92 12.24 3.97
N HIS A 70 15.39 13.44 3.78
CA HIS A 70 16.20 14.64 3.55
C HIS A 70 16.72 15.18 4.90
N ARG A 71 18.03 15.20 5.09
CA ARG A 71 18.71 15.45 6.36
C ARG A 71 18.37 16.77 7.03
N LYS A 72 18.25 17.85 6.25
CA LYS A 72 17.96 19.19 6.81
C LYS A 72 16.50 19.41 7.18
N THR A 73 15.57 18.76 6.48
CA THR A 73 14.13 19.01 6.61
C THR A 73 13.42 17.88 7.37
N GLY A 74 14.05 16.70 7.46
CA GLY A 74 13.46 15.48 7.99
C GLY A 74 12.33 14.92 7.11
N VAL A 75 12.10 15.47 5.91
CA VAL A 75 11.03 15.02 5.01
C VAL A 75 11.46 13.72 4.35
N TYR A 76 10.61 12.69 4.45
CA TYR A 76 10.83 11.43 3.77
C TYR A 76 10.35 11.51 2.31
N HIS A 77 11.25 11.22 1.37
CA HIS A 77 10.97 11.20 -0.05
C HIS A 77 10.79 9.77 -0.54
N VAL A 78 9.67 9.50 -1.19
CA VAL A 78 9.45 8.26 -1.95
C VAL A 78 10.02 8.45 -3.35
N LEU A 79 10.88 7.53 -3.76
CA LEU A 79 11.57 7.52 -5.04
C LEU A 79 10.93 6.47 -5.95
N TYR A 80 10.52 6.90 -7.14
CA TYR A 80 9.80 6.06 -8.11
C TYR A 80 10.76 5.43 -9.12
N PRO A 81 10.35 4.36 -9.81
CA PRO A 81 11.14 3.76 -10.87
C PRO A 81 11.60 4.78 -11.93
N GLY A 82 12.84 4.67 -12.38
CA GLY A 82 13.39 5.58 -13.37
C GLY A 82 14.93 5.65 -13.36
N PRO A 83 15.51 6.76 -13.86
CA PRO A 83 16.95 6.96 -13.84
C PRO A 83 17.53 6.86 -12.41
N PRO A 84 18.77 6.36 -12.25
CA PRO A 84 19.38 6.27 -10.92
C PRO A 84 19.41 7.61 -10.20
N TYR A 85 18.99 7.60 -8.95
CA TYR A 85 19.07 8.73 -8.03
C TYR A 85 20.51 8.86 -7.51
N ILE A 86 21.00 10.09 -7.44
CA ILE A 86 22.30 10.42 -6.87
C ILE A 86 22.04 11.20 -5.58
N LEU A 87 22.29 10.55 -4.45
CA LEU A 87 21.98 11.04 -3.11
C LEU A 87 23.28 11.46 -2.42
N HIS A 88 23.43 12.72 -2.03
CA HIS A 88 24.60 13.21 -1.30
C HIS A 88 24.37 13.16 0.21
N GLU A 89 25.33 12.67 1.00
CA GLU A 89 25.20 12.48 2.47
C GLU A 89 24.99 13.77 3.29
N GLN A 90 25.29 14.92 2.69
CA GLN A 90 25.01 16.24 3.30
C GLN A 90 23.54 16.67 3.12
N GLU A 91 22.85 16.12 2.12
CA GLU A 91 21.47 16.44 1.79
C GLU A 91 20.50 15.38 2.28
N TYR A 92 20.91 14.10 2.22
CA TYR A 92 20.09 12.95 2.52
C TYR A 92 20.71 12.05 3.58
N ASP A 93 19.88 11.45 4.42
CA ASP A 93 20.29 10.42 5.36
C ASP A 93 20.42 9.07 4.63
N VAL A 94 21.49 8.96 3.85
CA VAL A 94 21.74 7.80 2.98
C VAL A 94 21.91 6.47 3.74
N SER A 95 22.10 6.51 5.06
CA SER A 95 22.10 5.31 5.92
C SER A 95 20.70 4.74 6.14
N GLU A 96 19.66 5.55 5.97
CA GLU A 96 18.24 5.18 6.07
C GLU A 96 17.61 5.02 4.68
N ALA A 97 18.43 4.97 3.64
CA ALA A 97 17.96 4.77 2.29
C ALA A 97 17.47 3.33 2.10
N GLU A 98 16.23 3.16 1.66
CA GLU A 98 15.56 1.87 1.56
C GLU A 98 15.10 1.60 0.12
N LEU A 99 15.03 0.32 -0.23
CA LEU A 99 14.42 -0.19 -1.45
C LEU A 99 13.49 -1.35 -1.10
N ARG A 100 12.27 -1.31 -1.62
CA ARG A 100 11.26 -2.35 -1.40
C ARG A 100 10.62 -2.81 -2.71
N PRO A 101 10.43 -4.11 -2.92
CA PRO A 101 9.64 -4.60 -4.03
C PRO A 101 8.15 -4.27 -3.81
N ARG A 102 7.44 -3.96 -4.90
CA ARG A 102 5.98 -3.73 -4.94
C ARG A 102 5.22 -5.02 -5.27
N ASN A 103 5.74 -6.16 -4.83
CA ASN A 103 5.15 -7.49 -5.07
C ASN A 103 4.01 -7.81 -4.10
N GLU A 104 3.96 -7.13 -2.97
CA GLU A 104 2.93 -7.31 -1.94
C GLU A 104 1.83 -6.26 -2.06
N ASP A 105 0.60 -6.67 -1.74
CA ASP A 105 -0.54 -5.75 -1.72
C ASP A 105 -0.51 -4.79 -0.52
N LYS A 106 0.34 -5.04 0.47
CA LYS A 106 0.54 -4.19 1.63
C LYS A 106 2.00 -4.25 2.03
N PHE A 107 2.69 -3.11 2.02
CA PHE A 107 4.09 -3.01 2.44
C PHE A 107 4.37 -1.61 3.00
N THR A 108 5.49 -1.46 3.71
CA THR A 108 5.94 -0.18 4.29
C THR A 108 7.26 0.26 3.68
N ILE A 109 7.45 1.58 3.56
CA ILE A 109 8.72 2.21 3.21
C ILE A 109 8.82 3.53 3.95
N GLY A 110 9.80 3.62 4.87
CA GLY A 110 9.86 4.70 5.86
C GLY A 110 8.53 4.86 6.62
N PRO A 111 8.01 6.10 6.77
CA PRO A 111 6.79 6.37 7.53
C PRO A 111 5.50 6.10 6.73
N TYR A 112 5.60 5.59 5.51
CA TYR A 112 4.45 5.34 4.64
C TYR A 112 4.09 3.86 4.57
N GLU A 113 2.82 3.58 4.77
CA GLU A 113 2.19 2.29 4.48
C GLU A 113 1.47 2.38 3.14
N PHE A 114 1.85 1.50 2.21
CA PHE A 114 1.21 1.35 0.92
C PHE A 114 0.27 0.16 0.94
N VAL A 115 -0.97 0.36 0.49
CA VAL A 115 -1.96 -0.72 0.39
C VAL A 115 -2.67 -0.66 -0.94
N THR A 116 -2.70 -1.79 -1.65
CA THR A 116 -3.52 -2.01 -2.84
C THR A 116 -4.72 -2.86 -2.43
N VAL A 117 -5.92 -2.33 -2.69
CA VAL A 117 -7.18 -3.01 -2.39
C VAL A 117 -7.74 -3.55 -3.69
N LYS A 118 -7.68 -4.86 -3.89
CA LYS A 118 -8.17 -5.52 -5.11
C LYS A 118 -9.68 -5.68 -5.07
N ASP A 119 -10.25 -6.01 -6.22
CA ASP A 119 -11.65 -6.41 -6.30
C ASP A 119 -11.91 -7.64 -5.42
N GLY A 120 -13.02 -7.60 -4.67
CA GLY A 120 -13.33 -8.62 -3.66
C GLY A 120 -12.63 -8.41 -2.32
N GLU A 121 -11.88 -7.32 -2.14
CA GLU A 121 -11.27 -6.93 -0.86
C GLU A 121 -11.84 -5.59 -0.37
N ILE A 122 -11.58 -5.28 0.89
CA ILE A 122 -11.85 -3.98 1.49
C ILE A 122 -10.78 -3.71 2.53
N ALA A 123 -10.37 -2.46 2.65
CA ALA A 123 -9.46 -2.03 3.69
C ALA A 123 -9.98 -0.81 4.42
N GLY A 124 -9.39 -0.52 5.57
CA GLY A 124 -9.64 0.71 6.30
C GLY A 124 -8.60 0.93 7.38
N ALA A 125 -8.50 2.17 7.83
CA ALA A 125 -7.56 2.58 8.86
C ALA A 125 -8.22 3.62 9.77
N TYR A 126 -7.82 3.65 11.03
CA TYR A 126 -8.20 4.71 11.96
C TYR A 126 -7.32 5.93 11.71
N ARG A 127 -7.92 7.11 11.60
CA ARG A 127 -7.18 8.37 11.62
C ARG A 127 -6.86 8.73 13.07
N LYS A 128 -5.61 9.02 13.37
CA LYS A 128 -5.12 9.31 14.73
C LYS A 128 -5.62 10.64 15.29
N SER A 129 -5.89 11.62 14.43
CA SER A 129 -6.30 12.96 14.86
C SER A 129 -7.70 13.01 15.50
N ASP A 130 -8.63 12.18 15.02
CA ASP A 130 -10.05 12.20 15.42
C ASP A 130 -10.58 10.81 15.82
N GLY A 131 -9.75 9.76 15.73
CA GLY A 131 -10.15 8.38 15.99
C GLY A 131 -11.13 7.82 14.95
N LYS A 132 -11.38 8.52 13.84
CA LYS A 132 -12.39 8.10 12.87
C LYS A 132 -11.87 6.99 11.96
N PHE A 133 -12.67 5.93 11.80
CA PHE A 133 -12.35 4.87 10.85
C PHE A 133 -12.68 5.30 9.41
N THR A 134 -11.68 5.26 8.54
CA THR A 134 -11.80 5.58 7.11
C THR A 134 -11.74 4.31 6.28
N ILE A 135 -12.71 4.13 5.38
CA ILE A 135 -12.76 2.99 4.47
C ILE A 135 -11.99 3.33 3.20
N LEU A 136 -11.16 2.38 2.76
CA LEU A 136 -10.42 2.43 1.50
C LEU A 136 -11.13 1.52 0.49
N PRO A 137 -11.81 2.10 -0.52
CA PRO A 137 -12.57 1.30 -1.48
C PRO A 137 -11.67 0.40 -2.36
N PRO A 138 -12.22 -0.69 -2.93
CA PRO A 138 -11.49 -1.55 -3.85
C PRO A 138 -11.22 -0.86 -5.18
N GLY A 139 -10.24 -1.38 -5.91
CA GLY A 139 -9.82 -0.87 -7.23
C GLY A 139 -8.76 0.23 -7.15
N GLY A 140 -8.19 0.49 -5.97
CA GLY A 140 -7.23 1.56 -5.74
C GLY A 140 -5.99 1.14 -4.95
N SER A 141 -4.92 1.92 -5.11
CA SER A 141 -3.74 1.91 -4.26
C SER A 141 -3.71 3.18 -3.42
N TYR A 142 -3.44 3.03 -2.13
CA TYR A 142 -3.43 4.10 -1.14
C TYR A 142 -2.07 4.19 -0.46
N GLN A 143 -1.67 5.41 -0.13
CA GLN A 143 -0.49 5.73 0.65
C GLN A 143 -0.94 6.43 1.93
N LEU A 144 -0.61 5.83 3.08
CA LEU A 144 -1.00 6.35 4.39
C LEU A 144 0.25 6.66 5.21
N HIS A 145 0.28 7.83 5.84
CA HIS A 145 1.39 8.23 6.69
C HIS A 145 1.15 7.77 8.14
N GLU A 146 2.15 7.17 8.79
CA GLU A 146 2.04 6.59 10.14
C GLU A 146 1.62 7.59 11.23
N LYS A 147 1.99 8.88 11.09
CA LYS A 147 1.56 9.96 11.98
C LYS A 147 0.07 10.28 11.87
N GLU A 148 -0.54 10.05 10.71
CA GLU A 148 -1.93 10.38 10.45
C GLU A 148 -2.86 9.19 10.67
N PHE A 149 -2.37 7.97 10.40
CA PHE A 149 -3.19 6.76 10.44
C PHE A 149 -2.56 5.66 11.29
N GLU A 150 -3.43 4.87 11.92
CA GLU A 150 -3.08 3.55 12.44
C GLU A 150 -2.87 2.54 11.30
N ALA A 151 -2.26 1.40 11.64
CA ALA A 151 -1.98 0.34 10.66
C ALA A 151 -3.24 -0.10 9.90
N VAL A 152 -3.11 -0.27 8.58
CA VAL A 152 -4.26 -0.62 7.73
C VAL A 152 -4.78 -2.02 8.06
N ILE A 153 -6.09 -2.12 8.27
CA ILE A 153 -6.82 -3.38 8.37
C ILE A 153 -7.36 -3.72 7.00
N LYS A 154 -6.90 -4.83 6.42
CA LYS A 154 -7.35 -5.33 5.12
C LYS A 154 -8.06 -6.67 5.29
N LYS A 155 -9.21 -6.85 4.65
CA LYS A 155 -9.98 -8.10 4.66
C LYS A 155 -10.55 -8.45 3.29
N ARG A 156 -10.71 -9.74 3.05
CA ARG A 156 -11.49 -10.26 1.93
C ARG A 156 -12.98 -10.05 2.20
N ARG A 157 -13.73 -9.60 1.19
CA ARG A 157 -15.19 -9.49 1.26
C ARG A 157 -15.80 -10.88 1.22
N THR A 158 -16.45 -11.24 2.32
CA THR A 158 -17.31 -12.43 2.45
C THR A 158 -18.76 -11.98 2.60
N VAL A 159 -19.69 -12.94 2.71
CA VAL A 159 -21.11 -12.65 2.99
C VAL A 159 -21.24 -11.84 4.28
N GLU A 160 -20.45 -12.19 5.29
CA GLU A 160 -20.39 -11.51 6.57
C GLU A 160 -18.94 -11.32 6.99
N PHE A 161 -18.58 -10.10 7.43
CA PHE A 161 -17.29 -9.80 8.02
C PHE A 161 -17.35 -8.51 8.84
N GLN A 162 -16.38 -8.31 9.71
CA GLN A 162 -16.20 -7.06 10.47
C GLN A 162 -14.95 -6.32 9.99
N LEU A 163 -15.07 -5.01 9.77
CA LEU A 163 -13.96 -4.13 9.44
C LEU A 163 -14.05 -2.84 10.26
N GLY A 164 -13.06 -2.59 11.12
CA GLY A 164 -13.09 -1.47 12.06
C GLY A 164 -14.33 -1.55 12.97
N PRO A 165 -15.08 -0.45 13.15
CA PRO A 165 -16.26 -0.40 14.00
C PRO A 165 -17.54 -0.83 13.26
N TYR A 166 -17.42 -1.54 12.12
CA TYR A 166 -18.57 -1.90 11.31
C TYR A 166 -18.68 -3.40 11.07
N TYR A 167 -19.89 -3.94 11.29
CA TYR A 167 -20.33 -5.21 10.73
C TYR A 167 -20.81 -5.00 9.29
N TYR A 168 -20.37 -5.87 8.39
CA TYR A 168 -20.83 -5.94 7.02
C TYR A 168 -21.60 -7.23 6.80
N LEU A 169 -22.80 -7.10 6.25
CA LEU A 169 -23.62 -8.24 5.85
C LEU A 169 -24.20 -8.02 4.45
N THR A 170 -23.89 -8.93 3.53
CA THR A 170 -24.51 -8.99 2.20
C THR A 170 -25.68 -9.96 2.24
N VAL A 171 -26.91 -9.43 2.19
CA VAL A 171 -28.11 -10.25 2.24
C VAL A 171 -28.45 -10.74 0.84
N GLN A 172 -28.25 -12.04 0.59
CA GLN A 172 -28.52 -12.66 -0.70
C GLN A 172 -30.03 -12.95 -0.88
N ASN A 173 -30.49 -13.02 -2.13
CA ASN A 173 -31.85 -13.47 -2.43
C ASN A 173 -32.06 -14.90 -1.91
N GLY A 174 -33.21 -15.14 -1.27
CA GLY A 174 -33.50 -16.42 -0.62
C GLY A 174 -32.92 -16.56 0.79
N TYR A 175 -32.38 -15.49 1.38
CA TYR A 175 -32.01 -15.42 2.79
C TYR A 175 -32.93 -14.45 3.54
N GLU A 176 -33.17 -14.74 4.81
CA GLU A 176 -33.69 -13.79 5.79
C GLU A 176 -32.55 -13.26 6.63
N ALA A 177 -32.53 -11.96 6.86
CA ALA A 177 -31.53 -11.32 7.69
C ALA A 177 -32.14 -10.24 8.57
N GLY A 178 -31.51 -10.00 9.71
CA GLY A 178 -31.86 -8.89 10.57
C GLY A 178 -30.82 -8.66 11.65
N VAL A 179 -31.05 -7.63 12.44
CA VAL A 179 -30.13 -7.21 13.48
C VAL A 179 -30.88 -6.56 14.63
N TYR A 180 -30.43 -6.79 15.86
CA TYR A 180 -30.96 -6.11 17.03
C TYR A 180 -30.27 -4.77 17.24
N ARG A 181 -31.07 -3.73 17.51
CA ARG A 181 -30.56 -2.43 17.96
C ARG A 181 -30.24 -2.49 19.44
N LYS A 182 -29.01 -2.15 19.83
CA LYS A 182 -28.58 -2.19 21.24
C LYS A 182 -29.35 -1.23 22.14
N LYS A 183 -29.79 -0.10 21.59
CA LYS A 183 -30.48 0.97 22.35
C LYS A 183 -31.82 0.52 22.93
N ASP A 184 -32.62 -0.22 22.16
CA ASP A 184 -34.01 -0.56 22.50
C ASP A 184 -34.34 -2.05 22.35
N GLY A 185 -33.38 -2.88 21.93
CA GLY A 185 -33.60 -4.31 21.69
C GLY A 185 -34.50 -4.61 20.49
N LEU A 186 -34.82 -3.62 19.66
CA LEU A 186 -35.71 -3.81 18.52
C LEU A 186 -34.99 -4.58 17.41
N PHE A 187 -35.64 -5.65 16.92
CA PHE A 187 -35.18 -6.37 15.74
C PHE A 187 -35.54 -5.61 14.47
N VAL A 188 -34.52 -5.31 13.66
CA VAL A 188 -34.65 -4.66 12.35
C VAL A 188 -34.37 -5.69 11.27
N ARG A 189 -35.36 -5.95 10.41
CA ARG A 189 -35.19 -6.84 9.25
C ARG A 189 -34.39 -6.12 8.16
N LEU A 190 -33.44 -6.83 7.56
CA LEU A 190 -32.57 -6.33 6.49
C LEU A 190 -33.01 -6.91 5.14
N PRO A 191 -33.59 -6.11 4.22
CA PRO A 191 -34.03 -6.59 2.91
C PRO A 191 -32.90 -7.23 2.07
N PRO A 192 -33.20 -8.29 1.30
CA PRO A 192 -32.22 -8.92 0.41
C PRO A 192 -31.83 -8.03 -0.78
N GLY A 193 -30.69 -8.36 -1.40
CA GLY A 193 -30.17 -7.71 -2.60
C GLY A 193 -29.18 -6.57 -2.36
N LYS A 194 -28.75 -6.35 -1.12
CA LYS A 194 -27.82 -5.26 -0.74
C LYS A 194 -26.81 -5.69 0.32
N THR A 195 -25.75 -4.92 0.43
CA THR A 195 -24.78 -5.00 1.53
C THR A 195 -25.08 -3.90 2.54
N TYR A 196 -25.20 -4.27 3.81
CA TYR A 196 -25.41 -3.36 4.93
C TYR A 196 -24.10 -3.15 5.67
N GLN A 197 -23.86 -1.90 6.06
CA GLN A 197 -22.80 -1.49 6.96
C GLN A 197 -23.45 -1.05 8.28
N LEU A 198 -23.21 -1.77 9.36
CA LEU A 198 -23.85 -1.58 10.65
C LEU A 198 -22.80 -1.23 11.70
N ASN A 199 -22.98 -0.14 12.43
CA ASN A 199 -22.06 0.26 13.49
C ASN A 199 -22.17 -0.70 14.69
N VAL A 200 -21.04 -1.22 15.15
CA VAL A 200 -20.94 -2.14 16.29
C VAL A 200 -21.47 -1.51 17.58
N ASP A 201 -21.43 -0.18 17.72
CA ASP A 201 -21.95 0.50 18.91
C ASP A 201 -23.47 0.58 18.93
N ASP A 202 -24.10 0.64 17.75
CA ASP A 202 -25.55 0.80 17.59
C ASP A 202 -26.29 -0.56 17.49
N PHE A 203 -25.59 -1.58 17.00
CA PHE A 203 -26.17 -2.86 16.59
C PHE A 203 -25.40 -4.05 17.16
N GLU A 204 -26.12 -5.13 17.42
CA GLU A 204 -25.52 -6.44 17.65
C GLU A 204 -24.98 -7.04 16.34
N GLN A 205 -24.27 -8.16 16.43
CA GLN A 205 -23.83 -8.88 15.23
C GLN A 205 -25.07 -9.31 14.42
N PRO A 206 -25.15 -8.97 13.12
CA PRO A 206 -26.33 -9.26 12.33
C PRO A 206 -26.45 -10.77 12.09
N GLU A 207 -27.69 -11.27 12.10
CA GLU A 207 -27.99 -12.67 11.82
C GLU A 207 -28.53 -12.83 10.40
N HIS A 208 -28.16 -13.94 9.74
CA HIS A 208 -28.79 -14.34 8.50
C HIS A 208 -29.02 -15.85 8.46
N VAL A 209 -30.13 -16.26 7.83
CA VAL A 209 -30.49 -17.66 7.63
C VAL A 209 -31.01 -17.86 6.23
N LYS A 210 -30.65 -19.00 5.61
CA LYS A 210 -31.22 -19.38 4.33
C LYS A 210 -32.70 -19.67 4.52
N ARG A 211 -33.56 -19.14 3.65
CA ARG A 211 -34.98 -19.53 3.58
C ARG A 211 -35.02 -21.01 3.19
N HIS A 212 -35.12 -21.90 4.17
CA HIS A 212 -35.55 -23.26 3.90
C HIS A 212 -37.03 -23.22 3.54
N SER A 213 -37.44 -24.04 2.57
CA SER A 213 -38.85 -24.13 2.13
C SER A 213 -39.80 -24.53 3.27
N HIS A 214 -39.30 -24.98 4.44
CA HIS A 214 -40.08 -25.49 5.56
C HIS A 214 -39.51 -25.16 6.97
N ILE A 215 -39.17 -23.91 7.29
CA ILE A 215 -38.90 -23.54 8.71
C ILE A 215 -39.72 -22.34 9.15
N THR A 216 -40.71 -22.63 10.00
CA THR A 216 -41.34 -21.72 10.96
C THR A 216 -40.36 -21.51 12.12
N ARG A 217 -39.73 -20.34 12.22
CA ARG A 217 -38.97 -19.96 13.41
C ARG A 217 -39.82 -18.97 14.22
N VAL A 218 -40.49 -19.51 15.23
CA VAL A 218 -41.27 -18.77 16.22
C VAL A 218 -40.30 -17.99 17.11
N VAL A 219 -40.44 -16.67 17.17
CA VAL A 219 -39.79 -15.80 18.15
C VAL A 219 -40.60 -15.81 19.45
N PRO A 220 -39.99 -15.57 20.63
CA PRO A 220 -40.62 -15.87 21.90
C PRO A 220 -41.87 -14.99 22.15
N LEU A 221 -42.94 -15.64 22.63
CA LEU A 221 -44.07 -14.96 23.25
C LEU A 221 -43.57 -14.33 24.55
N THR A 222 -43.44 -13.01 24.57
CA THR A 222 -43.43 -12.26 25.83
C THR A 222 -44.84 -12.30 26.42
N LEU A 223 -44.93 -12.77 27.67
CA LEU A 223 -46.12 -12.83 28.52
C LEU A 223 -46.79 -11.46 28.70
#